data_AF-A0A139BP95-F1
#
_entry.id   AF-A0A139BP95-F1
#
_cell.length_a   1.000
_cell.length_b   1.000
_cell.length_c   1.000
_cell.angle_alpha   90.00
_cell.angle_beta   90.00
_cell.angle_gamma   90.00
#
_symmetry.space_group_name_H-M   'P 1'
#
loop_
_entity.id
_entity.type
_entity.pdbx_description
1 polymer ?
#
loop_
_entity_poly.entity_id
_entity_poly.type
_entity_poly.pdbx_seq_one_letter_code
_entity_poly.pdbx_strand_id
1 'polypeptide(L)'
;MTHATWPGSSTVAGAMLLGFASYGASLTLFVIGLRHLGAARTGAYFSVAPFFGAALAIALLNEPITPQLLSAGMLMAIGVWLHLTEKHKHEHTHEVLEHDHEHIHDKHHRHEHDSMFPPGSKHRHLHRHELLTHAHSHFPDVHHQHRH
;
A
#
# COMPACT_ATOMS: atom_id res chain seq x y z
N MET A 1 43.11 -25.47 6.98
CA MET A 1 42.22 -25.87 5.86
C MET A 1 40.88 -26.23 6.47
N THR A 2 39.91 -25.31 6.43
CA THR A 2 38.54 -25.57 6.89
C THR A 2 37.81 -26.30 5.78
N HIS A 3 37.68 -27.63 5.89
CA HIS A 3 36.79 -28.38 5.02
C HIS A 3 35.35 -27.99 5.36
N ALA A 4 34.71 -27.20 4.51
CA ALA A 4 33.28 -26.93 4.62
C ALA A 4 32.52 -28.23 4.30
N THR A 5 31.90 -28.81 5.32
CA THR A 5 30.98 -29.94 5.16
C THR A 5 29.64 -29.42 4.67
N TRP A 6 29.01 -30.16 3.76
CA TRP A 6 27.67 -29.81 3.28
C TRP A 6 26.67 -29.88 4.44
N PRO A 7 25.76 -28.89 4.58
CA PRO A 7 24.74 -28.92 5.60
C PRO A 7 23.82 -30.13 5.42
N GLY A 8 23.36 -30.70 6.53
CA GLY A 8 22.44 -31.83 6.51
C GLY A 8 21.14 -31.50 5.77
N SER A 9 20.49 -32.51 5.19
CA SER A 9 19.25 -32.35 4.43
C SER A 9 18.12 -31.70 5.23
N SER A 10 18.08 -31.93 6.55
CA SER A 10 17.13 -31.28 7.46
C SER A 10 17.34 -29.76 7.55
N THR A 11 18.59 -29.30 7.63
CA THR A 11 18.94 -27.87 7.64
C THR A 11 18.57 -27.22 6.32
N VAL A 12 18.85 -27.90 5.19
CA VAL A 12 18.48 -27.41 3.86
C VAL A 12 16.96 -27.29 3.75
N ALA A 13 16.21 -28.32 4.11
CA ALA A 13 14.75 -28.29 4.09
C ALA A 13 14.18 -27.18 4.98
N GLY A 14 14.72 -27.01 6.19
CA GLY A 14 14.33 -25.93 7.10
C GLY A 14 14.58 -24.54 6.52
N ALA A 15 15.75 -24.33 5.90
CA ALA A 15 16.08 -23.06 5.24
C ALA A 15 15.16 -22.79 4.03
N MET A 16 14.83 -23.83 3.25
CA MET A 16 13.89 -23.70 2.12
C MET A 16 12.48 -23.33 2.60
N LEU A 17 11.98 -23.99 3.66
CA LEU A 17 10.67 -23.67 4.23
C LEU A 17 10.63 -22.26 4.80
N LEU A 18 11.70 -21.84 5.48
CA LEU A 18 11.84 -20.49 6.00
C LEU A 18 11.84 -19.46 4.86
N GLY A 19 12.61 -19.69 3.80
CA GLY A 19 12.63 -18.81 2.62
C GLY A 19 11.27 -18.76 1.90
N PHE A 20 10.62 -19.92 1.75
CA PHE A 20 9.29 -20.04 1.16
C PHE A 20 8.26 -19.23 1.96
N ALA A 21 8.21 -19.37 3.28
CA ALA A 21 7.23 -18.66 4.10
C ALA A 21 7.55 -17.16 4.21
N SER A 22 8.80 -16.81 4.54
CA SER A 22 9.20 -15.43 4.87
C SER A 22 9.34 -14.53 3.64
N TYR A 23 9.86 -15.04 2.52
CA TYR A 23 10.01 -14.26 1.29
C TYR A 23 8.95 -14.63 0.27
N GLY A 24 8.76 -15.91 -0.03
CA GLY A 24 7.84 -16.34 -1.10
C GLY A 24 6.38 -16.00 -0.81
N ALA A 25 5.78 -16.68 0.17
CA ALA A 25 4.39 -16.53 0.53
C ALA A 25 4.09 -15.13 1.08
N SER A 26 4.93 -14.60 1.98
CA SER A 26 4.76 -13.26 2.56
C SER A 26 4.73 -12.16 1.49
N LEU A 27 5.71 -12.09 0.58
CA LEU A 27 5.73 -11.06 -0.47
C LEU A 27 4.57 -11.25 -1.46
N THR A 28 4.24 -12.49 -1.81
CA THR A 28 3.09 -12.76 -2.69
C THR A 28 1.80 -12.22 -2.08
N LEU A 29 1.55 -12.51 -0.79
CA LEU A 29 0.39 -12.02 -0.06
C LEU A 29 0.42 -10.50 0.11
N PHE A 30 1.60 -9.91 0.33
CA PHE A 30 1.75 -8.45 0.38
C PHE A 30 1.36 -7.80 -0.94
N VAL A 31 1.84 -8.30 -2.07
CA VAL A 31 1.50 -7.78 -3.41
C VAL A 31 0.01 -7.96 -3.73
N ILE A 32 -0.57 -9.11 -3.36
CA ILE A 32 -2.02 -9.33 -3.45
C ILE A 32 -2.77 -8.30 -2.57
N GLY A 33 -2.29 -8.08 -1.35
CA GLY A 33 -2.81 -7.05 -0.45
C GLY A 33 -2.80 -5.67 -1.10
N LEU A 34 -1.68 -5.26 -1.69
CA LEU A 34 -1.57 -3.98 -2.39
C LEU A 34 -2.63 -3.85 -3.49
N ARG A 35 -2.91 -4.94 -4.23
CA ARG A 35 -3.92 -4.96 -5.30
C ARG A 35 -5.36 -4.87 -4.79
N HIS A 36 -5.70 -5.54 -3.69
CA HIS A 36 -7.09 -5.67 -3.23
C HIS A 36 -7.47 -4.72 -2.09
N LEU A 37 -6.52 -4.39 -1.21
CA LEU A 37 -6.72 -3.53 -0.05
C LEU A 37 -6.18 -2.11 -0.29
N GLY A 38 -5.27 -1.93 -1.24
CA GLY A 38 -4.57 -0.67 -1.49
C GLY A 38 -3.37 -0.47 -0.55
N ALA A 39 -2.47 0.43 -0.94
CA ALA A 39 -1.17 0.63 -0.28
C ALA A 39 -1.29 0.99 1.21
N ALA A 40 -2.17 1.94 1.56
CA ALA A 40 -2.31 2.41 2.94
C ALA A 40 -2.74 1.31 3.91
N ARG A 41 -3.80 0.54 3.57
CA ARG A 41 -4.29 -0.55 4.43
C ARG A 41 -3.32 -1.72 4.50
N THR A 42 -2.72 -2.09 3.37
CA THR A 42 -1.75 -3.19 3.33
C THR A 42 -0.51 -2.85 4.15
N GLY A 43 0.02 -1.62 4.01
CA GLY A 43 1.14 -1.14 4.82
C GLY A 43 0.83 -1.14 6.32
N ALA A 44 -0.37 -0.68 6.71
CA ALA A 44 -0.81 -0.71 8.11
C ALA A 44 -0.93 -2.13 8.69
N TYR A 45 -1.37 -3.12 7.90
CA TYR A 45 -1.37 -4.52 8.34
C TYR A 45 0.02 -5.16 8.31
N PHE A 46 0.89 -4.76 7.39
CA PHE A 46 2.23 -5.31 7.33
C PHE A 46 3.12 -4.76 8.48
N SER A 47 2.86 -3.53 8.93
CA SER A 47 3.61 -2.90 10.03
C SER A 47 3.39 -3.57 11.39
N VAL A 48 2.41 -4.47 11.55
CA VAL A 48 2.25 -5.26 12.78
C VAL A 48 3.19 -6.47 12.85
N ALA A 49 3.88 -6.83 11.77
CA ALA A 49 4.77 -7.99 11.70
C ALA A 49 5.86 -8.03 12.81
N PRO A 50 6.52 -6.91 13.18
CA PRO A 50 7.51 -6.91 14.25
C PRO A 50 6.96 -7.35 15.62
N PHE A 51 5.68 -7.05 15.91
CA PHE A 51 5.05 -7.47 17.17
C PHE A 51 4.80 -8.97 17.20
N PHE A 52 4.35 -9.55 16.08
CA PHE A 52 4.24 -11.01 15.95
C PHE A 52 5.60 -11.70 16.06
N GLY A 53 6.64 -11.12 15.46
CA GLY A 53 8.02 -11.61 15.60
C GLY A 53 8.48 -11.65 17.06
N ALA A 54 8.28 -10.56 17.80
CA ALA A 54 8.60 -10.49 19.22
C ALA A 54 7.77 -11.49 20.06
N ALA A 55 6.47 -11.60 19.80
CA ALA A 55 5.59 -12.53 20.50
C ALA A 55 6.01 -14.00 20.27
N LEU A 56 6.33 -14.36 19.03
CA LEU A 56 6.83 -15.69 18.67
C LEU A 56 8.21 -15.96 19.27
N ALA A 57 9.10 -14.97 19.32
CA ALA A 57 10.43 -15.12 19.95
C ALA A 57 10.30 -15.44 21.43
N ILE A 58 9.45 -14.71 22.16
CA ILE A 58 9.17 -14.99 23.58
C ILE A 58 8.55 -16.39 23.73
N ALA A 59 7.53 -16.72 22.94
CA ALA A 59 6.76 -17.95 23.11
C ALA A 59 7.50 -19.22 22.67
N LEU A 60 8.27 -19.17 21.58
CA LEU A 60 8.91 -20.36 20.99
C LEU A 60 10.38 -20.50 21.39
N LEU A 61 11.10 -19.39 21.57
CA LEU A 61 12.53 -19.42 21.91
C LEU A 61 12.78 -19.15 23.41
N ASN A 62 11.73 -18.87 24.19
CA ASN A 62 11.84 -18.47 25.60
C ASN A 62 12.77 -17.26 25.80
N GLU A 63 12.75 -16.31 24.87
CA GLU A 63 13.55 -15.09 25.03
C GLU A 63 13.09 -14.30 26.28
N PRO A 64 14.05 -13.80 27.09
CA PRO A 64 13.71 -13.05 28.28
C PRO A 64 13.08 -11.70 27.93
N ILE A 65 12.05 -11.32 28.68
CA ILE A 65 11.46 -9.98 28.58
C ILE A 65 12.43 -8.98 29.21
N THR A 66 13.21 -8.31 28.38
CA THR A 66 14.19 -7.32 28.82
C THR A 66 13.62 -5.89 28.78
N PRO A 67 14.15 -4.96 29.58
CA PRO A 67 13.82 -3.54 29.46
C PRO A 67 14.06 -2.99 28.05
N GLN A 68 15.09 -3.50 27.34
CA GLN A 68 15.38 -3.14 25.95
C GLN A 68 14.28 -3.61 24.98
N LEU A 69 13.77 -4.82 25.16
CA LEU A 69 12.66 -5.34 24.34
C LEU A 69 11.40 -4.50 24.53
N LEU A 70 11.10 -4.13 25.78
CA LEU A 70 9.97 -3.27 26.12
C LEU A 70 10.12 -1.86 25.53
N SER A 71 11.31 -1.27 25.63
CA SER A 71 11.56 0.07 25.07
C SER A 71 11.51 0.07 23.54
N ALA A 72 12.08 -0.94 22.88
CA ALA A 72 11.96 -1.12 21.43
C ALA A 72 10.50 -1.31 20.99
N GLY A 73 9.75 -2.17 21.68
CA GLY A 73 8.33 -2.39 21.42
C GLY A 73 7.49 -1.12 21.59
N MET A 74 7.79 -0.31 22.61
CA MET A 74 7.15 0.98 22.83
C MET A 74 7.45 1.97 21.70
N LEU A 75 8.71 2.11 21.29
CA LEU A 75 9.10 2.99 20.18
C LEU A 75 8.44 2.58 18.86
N MET A 76 8.36 1.28 18.57
CA MET A 76 7.64 0.76 17.41
C MET A 76 6.15 1.10 17.49
N ALA A 77 5.51 0.92 18.64
CA ALA A 77 4.09 1.25 18.83
C ALA A 77 3.82 2.75 18.62
N ILE A 78 4.71 3.61 19.10
CA ILE A 78 4.66 5.06 18.84
C ILE A 78 4.80 5.34 17.33
N GLY A 79 5.74 4.69 16.64
CA GLY A 79 5.90 4.85 15.19
C GLY A 79 4.65 4.46 14.41
N VAL A 80 4.03 3.33 14.76
CA VAL A 80 2.75 2.89 14.16
C VAL A 80 1.62 3.87 14.46
N TRP A 81 1.52 4.35 15.70
CA TRP A 81 0.54 5.36 16.06
C TRP A 81 0.72 6.59 15.18
N LEU A 82 1.90 7.20 15.17
CA LEU A 82 2.18 8.42 14.41
C LEU A 82 1.80 8.26 12.94
N HIS A 83 2.20 7.15 12.31
CA HIS A 83 1.88 6.84 10.92
C HIS A 83 0.36 6.69 10.67
N LEU A 84 -0.38 6.08 11.59
CA LEU A 84 -1.84 5.94 11.47
C LEU A 84 -2.60 7.25 11.74
N THR A 85 -2.05 8.14 12.56
CA THR A 85 -2.68 9.43 12.89
C THR A 85 -2.32 10.57 11.94
N GLU A 86 -1.39 10.34 11.01
CA GLU A 86 -1.01 11.32 10.00
C GLU A 86 -2.20 11.57 9.05
N LYS A 87 -2.82 12.74 9.19
CA LYS A 87 -3.89 13.18 8.31
C LYS A 87 -3.29 14.00 7.17
N HIS A 88 -2.98 13.36 6.05
CA HIS A 88 -2.67 14.09 4.83
C HIS A 88 -3.97 14.56 4.16
N LYS A 89 -4.36 15.80 4.49
CA LYS A 89 -5.25 16.60 3.65
C LYS A 89 -4.37 17.59 2.90
N HIS A 90 -4.23 17.39 1.59
CA HIS A 90 -3.57 18.35 0.72
C HIS A 90 -4.60 18.99 -0.18
N GLU A 91 -4.61 20.31 -0.22
CA GLU A 91 -5.15 21.02 -1.37
C GLU A 91 -4.28 20.66 -2.56
N HIS A 92 -4.91 20.19 -3.63
CA HIS A 92 -4.22 20.03 -4.90
C HIS A 92 -5.03 20.72 -5.99
N THR A 93 -4.29 21.29 -6.93
CA THR A 93 -4.83 21.97 -8.10
C THR A 93 -4.55 21.09 -9.30
N HIS A 94 -5.62 20.61 -9.94
CA HIS A 94 -5.48 19.91 -11.23
C HIS A 94 -5.15 20.95 -12.30
N GLU A 95 -3.98 20.85 -12.91
CA GLU A 95 -3.65 21.65 -14.09
C GLU A 95 -4.55 21.26 -15.27
N VAL A 96 -4.69 22.16 -16.24
CA VAL A 96 -5.48 21.93 -17.44
C VAL A 96 -4.94 20.70 -18.18
N LEU A 97 -5.73 19.62 -18.18
CA LEU A 97 -5.42 18.39 -18.90
C LEU A 97 -6.50 18.16 -19.97
N GLU A 98 -6.06 17.99 -21.23
CA GLU A 98 -6.89 17.46 -22.30
C GLU A 98 -6.71 15.94 -22.36
N HIS A 99 -7.80 15.20 -22.24
CA HIS A 99 -7.76 13.74 -22.39
C HIS A 99 -8.95 13.22 -23.19
N ASP A 100 -8.76 12.06 -23.81
CA ASP A 100 -9.78 11.31 -24.54
C ASP A 100 -10.03 9.97 -23.82
N HIS A 101 -11.14 9.87 -23.08
CA HIS A 101 -11.57 8.62 -22.46
C HIS A 101 -13.10 8.49 -22.49
N GLU A 102 -13.56 7.24 -22.39
CA GLU A 102 -14.99 6.91 -22.33
C GLU A 102 -15.57 7.32 -20.97
N HIS A 103 -16.56 8.22 -20.97
CA HIS A 103 -17.19 8.72 -19.73
C HIS A 103 -18.73 8.77 -19.83
N ILE A 104 -19.35 8.96 -18.66
CA ILE A 104 -20.79 9.20 -18.47
C ILE A 104 -20.91 10.50 -17.68
N HIS A 105 -21.83 11.40 -18.06
CA HIS A 105 -22.01 12.68 -17.37
C HIS A 105 -22.41 12.48 -15.90
N ASP A 106 -21.60 13.01 -14.98
CA ASP A 106 -21.87 13.09 -13.54
C ASP A 106 -21.63 14.52 -13.01
N LYS A 107 -21.58 14.70 -11.69
CA LYS A 107 -21.37 16.01 -11.04
C LYS A 107 -20.01 16.65 -11.38
N HIS A 108 -19.03 15.86 -11.81
CA HIS A 108 -17.68 16.30 -12.18
C HIS A 108 -17.56 16.61 -13.69
N HIS A 109 -18.48 16.10 -14.53
CA HIS A 109 -18.49 16.32 -15.97
C HIS A 109 -19.64 17.24 -16.42
N ARG A 110 -19.58 18.52 -16.00
CA ARG A 110 -20.51 19.57 -16.45
C ARG A 110 -19.89 20.41 -17.56
N HIS A 111 -20.08 20.00 -18.80
CA HIS A 111 -19.84 20.83 -19.98
C HIS A 111 -20.96 20.61 -21.00
N GLU A 112 -21.30 21.64 -21.76
CA GLU A 112 -22.32 21.54 -22.82
C GLU A 112 -21.75 20.85 -24.06
N HIS A 113 -22.56 19.96 -24.64
CA HIS A 113 -22.34 19.41 -25.98
C HIS A 113 -23.36 19.97 -26.95
N ASP A 114 -22.94 20.15 -28.20
CA ASP A 114 -23.88 20.18 -29.32
C ASP A 114 -24.47 18.77 -29.47
N SER A 115 -25.79 18.68 -29.26
CA SER A 115 -26.50 17.46 -28.89
C SER A 115 -26.49 16.38 -29.99
N MET A 116 -25.78 15.27 -29.79
CA MET A 116 -25.97 14.06 -30.61
C MET A 116 -25.97 12.74 -29.83
N PHE A 117 -25.79 12.76 -28.50
CA PHE A 117 -25.75 11.53 -27.69
C PHE A 117 -26.99 11.40 -26.78
N PRO A 118 -27.65 10.23 -26.72
CA PRO A 118 -28.76 9.98 -25.80
C PRO A 118 -28.36 10.22 -24.34
N PRO A 119 -29.25 10.77 -23.49
CA PRO A 119 -28.98 10.92 -22.06
C PRO A 119 -28.57 9.57 -21.43
N GLY A 120 -27.40 9.54 -20.79
CA GLY A 120 -26.87 8.33 -20.12
C GLY A 120 -26.03 7.39 -20.98
N SER A 121 -25.77 7.71 -22.25
CA SER A 121 -24.87 6.90 -23.09
C SER A 121 -23.39 7.16 -22.78
N LYS A 122 -22.60 6.09 -22.70
CA LYS A 122 -21.14 6.17 -22.72
C LYS A 122 -20.67 6.76 -24.05
N HIS A 123 -19.76 7.71 -23.97
CA HIS A 123 -19.18 8.31 -25.17
C HIS A 123 -17.75 8.74 -24.88
N ARG A 124 -16.98 8.93 -25.96
CA ARG A 124 -15.56 9.22 -25.93
C ARG A 124 -15.29 10.41 -26.84
N HIS A 125 -14.71 11.46 -26.28
CA HIS A 125 -14.24 12.62 -27.02
C HIS A 125 -13.10 13.27 -26.23
N LEU A 126 -12.35 14.10 -26.97
CA LEU A 126 -11.39 15.00 -26.38
C LEU A 126 -12.14 16.07 -25.57
N HIS A 127 -11.96 16.07 -24.26
CA HIS A 127 -12.47 17.13 -23.40
C HIS A 127 -11.38 17.70 -22.51
N ARG A 128 -11.57 18.98 -22.15
CA ARG A 128 -10.64 19.78 -21.38
C ARG A 128 -11.22 20.04 -19.99
N HIS A 129 -10.49 19.64 -18.95
CA HIS A 129 -10.87 19.97 -17.58
C HIS A 129 -10.34 21.36 -17.24
N GLU A 130 -11.21 22.24 -16.73
CA GLU A 130 -10.78 23.55 -16.21
C GLU A 130 -10.06 23.40 -14.87
N LEU A 131 -9.21 24.39 -14.52
CA LEU A 131 -8.49 24.44 -13.26
C LEU A 131 -9.46 24.30 -12.08
N LEU A 132 -9.37 23.19 -11.36
CA LEU A 132 -10.17 22.92 -10.17
C LEU A 132 -9.25 22.62 -8.99
N THR A 133 -9.21 23.54 -8.02
CA THR A 133 -8.60 23.31 -6.72
C THR A 133 -9.62 22.62 -5.82
N HIS A 134 -9.27 21.45 -5.31
CA HIS A 134 -10.09 20.79 -4.31
C HIS A 134 -9.23 20.05 -3.27
N ALA A 135 -9.84 19.80 -2.11
CA ALA A 135 -9.23 19.09 -1.01
C ALA A 135 -9.97 17.78 -0.75
N HIS A 136 -9.27 16.66 -0.86
CA HIS A 136 -9.73 15.35 -0.42
C HIS A 136 -8.60 14.61 0.31
N SER A 137 -8.92 13.53 1.02
CA SER A 137 -7.89 12.61 1.51
C SER A 137 -7.28 11.90 0.30
N HIS A 138 -5.96 11.96 0.15
CA HIS A 138 -5.26 11.32 -0.97
C HIS A 138 -5.51 9.80 -0.96
N PHE A 139 -6.11 9.29 -2.04
CA PHE A 139 -6.20 7.87 -2.32
C PHE A 139 -5.26 7.57 -3.49
N PRO A 140 -4.55 6.43 -3.49
CA PRO A 140 -3.77 6.01 -4.64
C PRO A 140 -4.76 5.60 -5.75
N ASP A 141 -5.12 6.56 -6.58
CA ASP A 141 -5.91 6.38 -7.78
C ASP A 141 -4.97 6.57 -9.00
N VAL A 142 -5.20 5.75 -10.02
CA VAL A 142 -4.48 5.74 -11.30
C VAL A 142 -4.55 7.11 -11.99
N HIS A 143 -5.54 7.93 -11.66
CA HIS A 143 -5.70 9.32 -12.13
C HIS A 143 -4.83 10.35 -11.38
N HIS A 144 -4.09 9.95 -10.34
CA HIS A 144 -3.21 10.84 -9.58
C HIS A 144 -1.73 10.48 -9.81
N GLN A 145 -1.23 10.69 -11.02
CA GLN A 145 0.21 10.68 -11.29
C GLN A 145 0.79 12.08 -11.10
N HIS A 146 1.61 12.25 -10.06
CA HIS A 146 2.39 13.48 -9.87
C HIS A 146 3.58 13.50 -10.84
N ARG A 147 3.72 14.55 -11.64
CA ARG A 147 4.99 14.87 -12.29
C ARG A 147 5.88 15.56 -11.26
N HIS A 148 6.97 14.90 -10.90
CA HIS A 148 8.10 15.55 -10.24
C HIS A 148 8.91 16.37 -11.24
#